data_AF-A0A1D2SS17-F1
#
_entry.id   AF-A0A1D2SS17-F1
#
_cell.length_a   1.000
_cell.length_b   1.000
_cell.length_c   1.000
_cell.angle_alpha   90.00
_cell.angle_beta   90.00
_cell.angle_gamma   90.00
#
_symmetry.space_group_name_H-M   'P 1'
#
loop_
_entity.id
_entity.type
_entity.pdbx_description
1 polymer ?
#
loop_
_entity_poly.entity_id
_entity_poly.type
_entity_poly.pdbx_seq_one_letter_code
_entity_poly.pdbx_strand_id
1 'polypeptide(L)'
;MNIKVRGLEFYEGDQGDRPFTVLAHGTVMLDRVVLSGVTLAWSRDEGATALAPSARTVTGAHAIRWDCRDTFAKEIAEKMLDLFKRMGGELPPSTPAKAANRSNAVRRIKDKRIFVPFSDLELSVEVGLPLEKRVSDGLDVVSEKRGAPCYTAIYERTEPSTATKVLGDERERGPDALAYDAAVAVHAASRDEASDDEAIDGLHRTLGICAVEETMARAGL
;
A
#
# COMPACT_ATOMS: atom_id res chain seq x y z
N MET A 1 14.99 -19.92 -14.18
CA MET A 1 15.01 -18.48 -14.57
C MET A 1 16.23 -17.83 -13.94
N ASN A 2 16.93 -16.90 -14.61
CA ASN A 2 18.13 -16.29 -14.03
C ASN A 2 17.77 -15.03 -13.23
N ILE A 3 17.64 -15.19 -11.91
CA ILE A 3 17.31 -14.11 -10.98
C ILE A 3 18.62 -13.51 -10.43
N LYS A 4 18.83 -12.20 -10.62
CA LYS A 4 19.98 -11.47 -10.06
C LYS A 4 19.49 -10.27 -9.25
N VAL A 5 19.96 -10.12 -8.02
CA VAL A 5 19.68 -8.92 -7.20
C VAL A 5 20.80 -7.91 -7.46
N ARG A 6 20.44 -6.71 -7.96
CA ARG A 6 21.40 -5.66 -8.36
C ARG A 6 21.81 -4.76 -7.20
N GLY A 7 20.88 -4.49 -6.29
CA GLY A 7 21.09 -3.61 -5.15
C GLY A 7 19.94 -3.73 -4.15
N LEU A 8 20.23 -3.29 -2.92
CA LEU A 8 19.28 -3.20 -1.81
C LEU A 8 19.45 -1.85 -1.12
N GLU A 9 18.36 -1.33 -0.61
CA GLU A 9 18.24 -0.13 0.21
C GLU A 9 17.57 -0.53 1.53
N PHE A 10 18.22 -0.26 2.65
CA PHE A 10 17.67 -0.58 3.96
C PHE A 10 16.41 0.23 4.24
N TYR A 11 15.41 -0.41 4.84
CA TYR A 11 14.19 0.27 5.23
C TYR A 11 14.24 0.68 6.71
N GLU A 12 14.48 1.96 6.95
CA GLU A 12 14.52 2.56 8.29
C GLU A 12 13.16 3.18 8.63
N GLY A 13 12.12 2.35 8.79
CA GLY A 13 10.79 2.90 9.04
C GLY A 13 9.78 1.94 9.64
N ASP A 14 10.16 0.71 9.93
CA ASP A 14 9.19 -0.24 10.45
C ASP A 14 9.04 -0.10 11.97
N GLN A 15 7.93 0.50 12.38
CA GLN A 15 7.54 0.65 13.79
C GLN A 15 7.13 -0.69 14.43
N GLY A 16 7.19 -1.81 13.69
CA GLY A 16 6.80 -3.13 14.17
C GLY A 16 5.30 -3.22 14.47
N ASP A 17 4.51 -2.39 13.79
CA ASP A 17 3.04 -2.40 13.89
C ASP A 17 2.43 -3.51 13.03
N ARG A 18 3.16 -3.94 12.01
CA ARG A 18 2.75 -4.98 11.07
C ARG A 18 3.18 -6.37 11.58
N PRO A 19 2.48 -7.45 11.15
CA PRO A 19 2.86 -8.82 11.51
C PRO A 19 4.17 -9.28 10.86
N PHE A 20 4.69 -8.50 9.91
CA PHE A 20 5.98 -8.68 9.28
C PHE A 20 6.79 -7.40 9.41
N THR A 21 8.11 -7.53 9.43
CA THR A 21 9.05 -6.42 9.42
C THR A 21 9.59 -6.23 8.01
N VAL A 22 9.46 -5.03 7.44
CA VAL A 22 10.13 -4.68 6.19
C VAL A 22 11.61 -4.46 6.47
N LEU A 23 12.47 -5.18 5.77
CA LEU A 23 13.92 -5.11 5.95
C LEU A 23 14.58 -4.17 4.94
N ALA A 24 14.22 -4.30 3.66
CA ALA A 24 14.86 -3.59 2.57
C ALA A 24 13.97 -3.53 1.32
N HIS A 25 14.24 -2.54 0.46
CA HIS A 25 13.77 -2.51 -0.91
C HIS A 25 14.91 -2.85 -1.85
N GLY A 26 14.63 -3.55 -2.94
CA GLY A 26 15.66 -3.96 -3.87
C GLY A 26 15.27 -3.87 -5.33
N THR A 27 16.30 -3.94 -6.15
CA THR A 27 16.20 -4.00 -7.59
C THR A 27 16.58 -5.40 -8.05
N VAL A 28 15.61 -6.11 -8.63
CA VAL A 28 15.74 -7.50 -9.09
C VAL A 28 15.74 -7.52 -10.61
N MET A 29 16.71 -8.21 -11.20
CA MET A 29 16.85 -8.43 -12.63
C MET A 29 16.41 -9.85 -12.96
N LEU A 30 15.40 -9.96 -13.82
CA LEU A 30 14.83 -11.20 -14.34
C LEU A 30 15.11 -11.26 -15.85
N ASP A 31 16.17 -11.97 -16.22
CA ASP A 31 16.66 -12.05 -17.60
C ASP A 31 16.90 -10.66 -18.24
N ARG A 32 15.91 -10.11 -18.96
CA ARG A 32 15.96 -8.76 -19.59
C ARG A 32 15.11 -7.69 -18.91
N VAL A 33 14.37 -8.05 -17.85
CA VAL A 33 13.46 -7.16 -17.13
C VAL A 33 14.12 -6.73 -15.83
N VAL A 34 13.99 -5.44 -15.50
CA VAL A 34 14.44 -4.88 -14.22
C VAL A 34 13.21 -4.48 -13.42
N LEU A 35 13.08 -5.06 -12.23
CA LEU A 35 12.02 -4.77 -11.27
C LEU A 35 12.61 -3.99 -10.09
N SER A 36 12.22 -2.73 -9.97
CA SER A 36 12.62 -1.87 -8.85
C SER A 36 11.53 -1.84 -7.78
N GLY A 37 11.93 -1.68 -6.52
CA GLY A 37 10.99 -1.58 -5.39
C GLY A 37 10.46 -2.91 -4.88
N VAL A 38 11.12 -4.03 -5.21
CA VAL A 38 10.80 -5.33 -4.61
C VAL A 38 11.09 -5.27 -3.13
N THR A 39 10.15 -5.66 -2.28
CA THR A 39 10.29 -5.48 -0.83
C THR A 39 10.67 -6.80 -0.17
N LEU A 40 11.79 -6.81 0.56
CA LEU A 40 12.16 -7.92 1.44
C LEU A 40 11.48 -7.71 2.80
N ALA A 41 10.60 -8.63 3.15
CA ALA A 41 9.94 -8.67 4.45
C ALA A 41 10.39 -9.89 5.24
N TRP A 42 10.36 -9.79 6.56
CA TRP A 42 10.64 -10.86 7.49
C TRP A 42 9.45 -11.09 8.40
N SER A 43 8.98 -12.34 8.44
CA SER A 43 7.99 -12.81 9.41
C SER A 43 8.60 -13.90 10.27
N ARG A 44 8.11 -14.02 11.51
CA ARG A 44 8.53 -15.12 12.40
C ARG A 44 8.06 -16.47 11.87
N ASP A 45 6.83 -16.52 11.34
CA ASP A 45 6.18 -17.77 10.97
C ASP A 45 6.59 -18.24 9.57
N GLU A 46 6.75 -17.30 8.64
CA GLU A 46 7.05 -17.59 7.23
C GLU A 46 8.53 -17.32 6.86
N GLY A 47 9.30 -16.65 7.70
CA GLY A 47 10.68 -16.27 7.42
C GLY A 47 10.79 -15.09 6.44
N ALA A 48 11.86 -15.07 5.64
CA ALA A 48 12.09 -14.04 4.63
C ALA A 48 11.18 -14.25 3.43
N THR A 49 10.52 -13.18 3.00
CA THR A 49 9.53 -13.19 1.92
C THR A 49 9.72 -11.98 1.01
N ALA A 50 9.62 -12.16 -0.31
CA ALA A 50 9.71 -11.07 -1.27
C ALA A 50 8.33 -10.64 -1.75
N LEU A 51 7.97 -9.39 -1.49
CA LEU A 51 6.72 -8.80 -1.94
C LEU A 51 6.92 -8.09 -3.28
N ALA A 52 5.91 -8.20 -4.14
CA ALA A 52 5.86 -7.51 -5.42
C ALA A 52 6.02 -5.99 -5.25
N PRO A 53 6.65 -5.30 -6.22
CA PRO A 53 6.83 -3.86 -6.14
C PRO A 53 5.50 -3.14 -6.12
N SER A 54 5.32 -2.26 -5.12
CA SER A 54 4.10 -1.48 -4.96
C SER A 54 4.15 -0.22 -5.82
N ALA A 55 4.12 -0.38 -7.14
CA ALA A 55 3.78 0.73 -8.03
C ALA A 55 2.26 0.94 -7.96
N ARG A 56 1.83 2.05 -7.33
CA ARG A 56 0.42 2.45 -7.38
C ARG A 56 0.14 3.02 -8.76
N THR A 57 -0.78 2.42 -9.49
CA THR A 57 -1.36 3.07 -10.67
C THR A 57 -2.27 4.23 -10.23
N VAL A 58 -2.69 5.08 -11.18
CA VAL A 58 -3.72 6.13 -10.94
C VAL A 58 -5.00 5.53 -10.33
N THR A 59 -5.30 4.28 -10.66
CA THR A 59 -6.46 3.52 -10.15
C THR A 59 -6.21 2.83 -8.80
N GLY A 60 -5.00 2.93 -8.24
CA GLY A 60 -4.62 2.27 -7.00
C GLY A 60 -4.38 0.76 -7.12
N ALA A 61 -4.48 0.19 -8.32
CA ALA A 61 -4.17 -1.22 -8.56
C ALA A 61 -2.65 -1.45 -8.62
N HIS A 62 -2.22 -2.64 -8.20
CA HIS A 62 -0.83 -3.05 -8.37
C HIS A 62 -0.60 -3.54 -9.80
N ALA A 63 0.33 -2.90 -10.51
CA ALA A 63 0.69 -3.29 -11.87
C ALA A 63 1.36 -4.68 -11.94
N ILE A 64 2.07 -5.07 -10.88
CA ILE A 64 2.78 -6.36 -10.76
C ILE A 64 2.31 -7.04 -9.49
N ARG A 65 1.92 -8.31 -9.61
CA ARG A 65 1.49 -9.14 -8.47
C ARG A 65 2.06 -10.54 -8.63
N TRP A 66 2.51 -11.10 -7.52
CA TRP A 66 2.81 -12.53 -7.39
C TRP A 66 2.40 -12.99 -6.00
N ASP A 67 2.19 -14.30 -5.84
CA ASP A 67 1.96 -14.90 -4.52
C ASP A 67 3.30 -14.97 -3.77
N CYS A 68 3.30 -14.50 -2.53
CA CYS A 68 4.49 -14.51 -1.68
C CYS A 68 4.93 -15.94 -1.28
N ARG A 69 4.03 -16.93 -1.41
CA ARG A 69 4.28 -18.34 -1.13
C ARG A 69 4.85 -19.12 -2.31
N ASP A 70 4.83 -18.51 -3.49
CA ASP A 70 5.30 -19.11 -4.73
C ASP A 70 6.82 -19.38 -4.68
N THR A 71 7.29 -20.39 -5.41
CA THR A 71 8.72 -20.74 -5.48
C THR A 71 9.52 -19.55 -6.01
N PHE A 72 8.96 -18.82 -6.97
CA PHE A 72 9.54 -17.60 -7.52
C PHE A 72 9.81 -16.54 -6.44
N ALA A 73 8.82 -16.25 -5.59
CA ALA A 73 8.97 -15.25 -4.52
C ALA A 73 10.00 -15.70 -3.46
N LYS A 74 10.04 -17.00 -3.15
CA LYS A 74 11.01 -17.58 -2.22
C LYS A 74 12.45 -17.50 -2.75
N GLU A 75 12.66 -17.81 -4.04
CA GLU A 75 13.98 -17.68 -4.67
C GLU A 75 14.48 -16.23 -4.68
N ILE A 76 13.59 -15.26 -4.94
CA ILE A 76 13.95 -13.83 -4.82
C ILE A 76 14.30 -13.50 -3.38
N ALA A 77 13.47 -13.91 -2.42
CA ALA A 77 13.66 -13.61 -1.00
C ALA A 77 14.99 -14.15 -0.48
N GLU A 78 15.37 -15.37 -0.86
CA GLU A 78 16.63 -16.00 -0.48
C GLU A 78 17.83 -15.18 -0.98
N LYS A 79 17.82 -14.79 -2.26
CA LYS A 79 18.91 -13.98 -2.85
C LYS A 79 18.99 -12.58 -2.26
N MET A 80 17.84 -11.94 -2.01
CA MET A 80 17.78 -10.64 -1.35
C MET A 80 18.28 -10.75 0.10
N LEU A 81 17.91 -11.81 0.82
CA LEU A 81 18.34 -12.04 2.20
C LEU A 81 19.85 -12.29 2.30
N ASP A 82 20.42 -13.06 1.36
CA ASP A 82 21.87 -13.26 1.29
C ASP A 82 22.61 -11.93 1.08
N LEU A 83 22.17 -11.11 0.12
CA LEU A 83 22.76 -9.81 -0.12
C LEU A 83 22.58 -8.86 1.08
N PHE A 84 21.41 -8.86 1.73
CA PHE A 84 21.12 -8.08 2.93
C PHE A 84 22.10 -8.42 4.07
N LYS A 85 22.34 -9.70 4.32
CA LYS A 85 23.31 -10.16 5.34
C LYS A 85 24.74 -9.74 4.98
N ARG A 86 25.12 -9.84 3.70
CA ARG A 86 26.45 -9.40 3.23
C ARG A 86 26.67 -7.90 3.38
N MET A 87 25.60 -7.10 3.32
CA MET A 87 25.63 -5.67 3.59
C MET A 87 25.68 -5.31 5.09
N GLY A 88 25.69 -6.30 5.98
CA GLY A 88 25.67 -6.09 7.43
C GLY A 88 24.27 -5.91 8.01
N GLY A 89 23.22 -6.23 7.26
CA GLY A 89 21.86 -6.21 7.76
C GLY A 89 21.63 -7.28 8.82
N GLU A 90 21.18 -6.87 10.00
CA GLU A 90 20.78 -7.80 11.07
C GLU A 90 19.30 -8.16 10.95
N LEU A 91 18.99 -9.44 11.17
CA LEU A 91 17.60 -9.87 11.24
C LEU A 91 16.98 -9.35 12.53
N PRO A 92 15.75 -8.79 12.47
CA PRO A 92 15.09 -8.28 13.67
C PRO A 92 14.99 -9.42 14.69
N PRO A 93 15.28 -9.13 15.98
CA PRO A 93 15.18 -10.14 17.01
C PRO A 93 13.75 -10.69 16.96
N SER A 94 13.62 -12.02 17.06
CA SER A 94 12.33 -12.65 17.26
C SER A 94 11.85 -12.34 18.68
N THR A 95 11.65 -11.07 19.05
CA THR A 95 11.17 -10.70 20.38
C THR A 95 9.73 -11.18 20.50
N PRO A 96 9.47 -12.23 21.30
CA PRO A 96 8.19 -12.90 21.31
C PRO A 96 7.12 -12.05 22.00
N ALA A 97 7.51 -11.13 22.89
CA ALA A 97 6.57 -10.45 23.79
C ALA A 97 5.60 -9.52 23.05
N LYS A 98 6.08 -8.58 22.22
CA LYS A 98 5.19 -7.59 21.58
C LYS A 98 4.32 -8.20 20.47
N ALA A 99 4.89 -9.07 19.63
CA ALA A 99 4.14 -9.73 18.56
C ALA A 99 3.14 -10.77 19.10
N ALA A 100 3.54 -11.61 20.07
CA ALA A 100 2.62 -12.56 20.69
C ALA A 100 1.54 -11.86 21.52
N ASN A 101 1.84 -10.74 22.19
CA ASN A 101 0.81 -9.98 22.90
C ASN A 101 -0.25 -9.41 21.95
N ARG A 102 0.11 -8.96 20.75
CA ARG A 102 -0.86 -8.48 19.76
C ARG A 102 -1.66 -9.62 19.13
N SER A 103 -1.02 -10.70 18.69
CA SER A 103 -1.77 -11.84 18.13
C SER A 103 -2.70 -12.46 19.18
N ASN A 104 -2.26 -12.53 20.44
CA ASN A 104 -3.12 -12.91 21.56
C ASN A 104 -4.18 -11.85 21.86
N ALA A 105 -3.94 -10.55 21.69
CA ALA A 105 -4.96 -9.52 21.84
C ALA A 105 -6.04 -9.64 20.75
N VAL A 106 -5.66 -9.84 19.49
CA VAL A 106 -6.60 -10.05 18.37
C VAL A 106 -7.39 -11.34 18.57
N ARG A 107 -6.74 -12.45 18.98
CA ARG A 107 -7.43 -13.70 19.34
C ARG A 107 -8.38 -13.50 20.52
N ARG A 108 -7.95 -12.81 21.59
CA ARG A 108 -8.81 -12.47 22.73
C ARG A 108 -10.00 -11.61 22.33
N ILE A 109 -9.85 -10.68 21.39
CA ILE A 109 -10.96 -9.87 20.89
C ILE A 109 -11.91 -10.73 20.06
N LYS A 110 -11.39 -11.62 19.21
CA LYS A 110 -12.18 -12.52 18.37
C LYS A 110 -12.93 -13.58 19.19
N ASP A 111 -12.27 -14.19 20.17
CA ASP A 111 -12.83 -15.23 21.05
C ASP A 111 -13.86 -14.65 22.04
N LYS A 112 -13.76 -13.36 22.37
CA LYS A 112 -14.75 -12.67 23.21
C LYS A 112 -15.99 -12.22 22.45
N ARG A 113 -16.00 -12.32 21.11
CA ARG A 113 -17.17 -11.93 20.32
C ARG A 113 -18.21 -13.04 20.34
N ILE A 114 -19.43 -12.72 20.75
CA ILE A 114 -20.54 -13.66 20.79
C ILE A 114 -21.30 -13.58 19.47
N PHE A 115 -21.47 -14.72 18.80
CA PHE A 115 -22.34 -14.81 17.63
C PHE A 115 -23.80 -14.64 18.05
N VAL A 116 -24.52 -13.77 17.35
CA VAL A 116 -25.96 -13.53 17.54
C VAL A 116 -26.66 -13.81 16.21
N PRO A 117 -27.52 -14.85 16.14
CA PRO A 117 -28.37 -15.09 14.98
C PRO A 117 -29.18 -13.85 14.64
N PHE A 118 -29.38 -13.59 13.35
CA PHE A 118 -30.14 -12.41 12.92
C PHE A 118 -31.59 -12.42 13.44
N SER A 119 -32.18 -13.60 13.62
CA SER A 119 -33.51 -13.79 14.24
C SER A 119 -33.61 -13.26 15.67
N ASP A 120 -32.47 -13.21 16.37
CA ASP A 120 -32.41 -12.86 17.79
C ASP A 120 -32.09 -11.37 17.98
N LEU A 121 -31.93 -10.60 16.89
CA LEU A 121 -31.71 -9.17 16.94
C LEU A 121 -33.04 -8.43 17.05
N GLU A 122 -33.17 -7.64 18.11
CA GLU A 122 -34.24 -6.67 18.27
C GLU A 122 -33.95 -5.46 17.35
N LEU A 123 -34.37 -5.56 16.08
CA LEU A 123 -34.18 -4.47 15.12
C LEU A 123 -35.17 -3.34 15.38
N SER A 124 -34.68 -2.10 15.41
CA SER A 124 -35.54 -0.91 15.46
C SER A 124 -36.56 -0.93 14.31
N VAL A 125 -37.82 -0.57 14.60
CA VAL A 125 -38.94 -0.57 13.64
C VAL A 125 -39.03 0.75 12.86
N GLU A 126 -38.13 1.70 13.11
CA GLU A 126 -38.13 2.99 12.43
C GLU A 126 -38.07 2.84 10.90
N VAL A 127 -39.14 3.33 10.25
CA VAL A 127 -39.30 3.31 8.80
C VAL A 127 -38.35 4.33 8.19
N GLY A 128 -37.45 3.87 7.32
CA GLY A 128 -36.52 4.74 6.57
C GLY A 128 -35.05 4.62 6.98
N LEU A 129 -34.71 3.89 8.05
CA LEU A 129 -33.31 3.59 8.37
C LEU A 129 -32.76 2.44 7.49
N PRO A 130 -31.55 2.58 6.92
CA PRO A 130 -30.85 1.50 6.24
C PRO A 130 -30.72 0.26 7.13
N LEU A 131 -30.82 -0.93 6.54
CA LEU A 131 -30.75 -2.20 7.27
C LEU A 131 -29.45 -2.33 8.05
N GLU A 132 -28.35 -1.86 7.48
CA GLU A 132 -27.02 -1.82 8.11
C GLU A 132 -27.06 -1.13 9.48
N LYS A 133 -27.66 0.05 9.53
CA LYS A 133 -27.73 0.83 10.77
C LYS A 133 -28.63 0.15 11.80
N ARG A 134 -29.77 -0.41 11.38
CA ARG A 134 -30.69 -1.14 12.26
C ARG A 134 -30.05 -2.39 12.87
N VAL A 135 -29.22 -3.09 12.10
CA VAL A 135 -28.46 -4.26 12.57
C VAL A 135 -27.35 -3.86 13.53
N SER A 136 -26.64 -2.78 13.24
CA SER A 136 -25.64 -2.22 14.16
C SER A 136 -26.27 -1.86 15.50
N ASP A 137 -27.37 -1.11 15.49
CA ASP A 137 -28.08 -0.70 16.71
C ASP A 137 -28.59 -1.93 17.50
N GLY A 138 -29.13 -2.94 16.81
CA GLY A 138 -29.56 -4.19 17.45
C GLY A 138 -28.41 -4.98 18.07
N LEU A 139 -27.23 -4.99 17.44
CA LEU A 139 -26.03 -5.61 17.99
C LEU A 139 -25.51 -4.88 19.23
N ASP A 140 -25.60 -3.55 19.27
CA ASP A 140 -25.19 -2.76 20.43
C ASP A 140 -26.07 -3.06 21.65
N VAL A 141 -27.40 -3.16 21.45
CA VAL A 141 -28.35 -3.55 22.51
C VAL A 141 -28.04 -4.96 23.05
N VAL A 142 -27.80 -5.93 22.17
CA VAL A 142 -27.49 -7.31 22.60
C VAL A 142 -26.10 -7.38 23.26
N SER A 143 -25.15 -6.59 22.78
CA SER A 143 -23.81 -6.47 23.36
C SER A 143 -23.86 -5.92 24.79
N GLU A 144 -24.68 -4.89 25.03
CA GLU A 144 -24.91 -4.34 26.38
C GLU A 144 -25.58 -5.37 27.30
N LYS A 145 -26.62 -6.06 26.82
CA LYS A 145 -27.31 -7.12 27.57
C LYS A 145 -26.39 -8.28 27.95
N ARG A 146 -25.49 -8.69 27.05
CA ARG A 146 -24.58 -9.85 27.24
C ARG A 146 -23.23 -9.48 27.86
N GLY A 147 -22.93 -8.18 28.00
CA GLY A 147 -21.66 -7.69 28.53
C GLY A 147 -20.44 -8.05 27.67
N ALA A 148 -20.63 -8.34 26.38
CA ALA A 148 -19.59 -8.77 25.47
C ALA A 148 -19.91 -8.34 24.03
N PRO A 149 -18.89 -7.99 23.22
CA PRO A 149 -19.10 -7.56 21.85
C PRO A 149 -19.79 -8.67 21.03
N CYS A 150 -20.80 -8.30 20.24
CA CYS A 150 -21.59 -9.26 19.47
C CYS A 150 -21.36 -9.09 17.95
N TYR A 151 -21.61 -10.14 17.18
CA TYR A 151 -21.61 -10.07 15.71
C TYR A 151 -22.68 -10.98 15.10
N THR A 152 -23.11 -10.68 13.87
CA THR A 152 -24.10 -11.47 13.12
C THR A 152 -23.59 -11.74 11.69
N ALA A 153 -24.12 -12.77 11.02
CA ALA A 153 -23.60 -13.27 9.74
C ALA A 153 -23.68 -12.25 8.59
N ILE A 154 -24.64 -11.32 8.63
CA ILE A 154 -24.77 -10.23 7.64
C ILE A 154 -23.63 -9.19 7.81
N TYR A 155 -22.91 -9.24 8.93
CA TYR A 155 -21.78 -8.39 9.30
C TYR A 155 -20.51 -9.22 9.57
N GLU A 156 -20.21 -10.21 8.72
CA GLU A 156 -18.80 -10.57 8.52
C GLU A 156 -18.09 -9.40 7.83
N ARG A 157 -17.90 -8.31 8.58
CA ARG A 157 -17.09 -7.17 8.17
C ARG A 157 -15.66 -7.71 8.13
N THR A 158 -15.15 -8.01 6.93
CA THR A 158 -13.74 -7.75 6.63
C THR A 158 -13.49 -6.33 7.12
N GLU A 159 -12.79 -6.18 8.24
CA GLU A 159 -12.59 -4.88 8.86
C GLU A 159 -12.12 -3.89 7.79
N PRO A 160 -12.74 -2.69 7.64
CA PRO A 160 -12.12 -1.65 6.84
C PRO A 160 -10.77 -1.39 7.48
N SER A 161 -9.70 -1.72 6.76
CA SER A 161 -8.34 -1.28 7.03
C SER A 161 -8.38 0.12 7.61
N THR A 162 -7.73 0.33 8.74
CA THR A 162 -7.64 1.60 9.49
C THR A 162 -6.94 2.73 8.70
N ALA A 163 -6.85 2.63 7.37
CA ALA A 163 -6.46 3.70 6.49
C ALA A 163 -7.68 4.57 6.15
N THR A 164 -7.59 5.85 6.54
CA THR A 164 -8.43 6.99 6.11
C THR A 164 -9.60 7.34 7.05
N LYS A 165 -9.26 7.78 8.27
CA LYS A 165 -9.94 8.94 8.86
C LYS A 165 -9.15 10.20 8.47
N VAL A 166 -9.46 10.74 7.29
CA VAL A 166 -9.36 12.18 7.03
C VAL A 166 -10.74 12.56 6.50
N LEU A 167 -11.69 12.73 7.41
CA LEU A 167 -12.90 13.48 7.10
C LEU A 167 -12.53 14.95 7.31
N GLY A 168 -12.15 15.60 6.22
CA GLY A 168 -12.25 17.04 6.08
C GLY A 168 -13.73 17.41 6.01
N ASP A 169 -14.09 18.37 6.82
CA ASP A 169 -15.39 19.02 6.92
C ASP A 169 -15.61 19.84 5.63
N GLU A 170 -16.44 19.34 4.72
CA GLU A 170 -16.99 20.12 3.59
C GLU A 170 -18.51 20.15 3.71
N ARG A 171 -19.00 21.04 4.58
CA ARG A 171 -20.31 21.64 4.44
C ARG A 171 -20.15 22.97 3.70
N GLU A 172 -21.10 23.19 2.78
CA GLU A 172 -21.40 24.42 2.03
C GLU A 172 -20.74 24.59 0.66
N ARG A 173 -21.28 23.88 -0.33
CA ARG A 173 -21.49 24.44 -1.68
C ARG A 173 -22.89 24.09 -2.18
N GLY A 174 -23.70 25.12 -2.34
CA GLY A 174 -25.08 25.06 -2.82
C GLY A 174 -25.19 24.67 -4.31
N PRO A 175 -26.43 24.46 -4.78
CA PRO A 175 -26.70 23.99 -6.13
C PRO A 175 -26.84 25.19 -7.07
N ASP A 176 -25.77 25.58 -7.75
CA ASP A 176 -25.85 26.43 -8.95
C ASP A 176 -24.53 26.34 -9.74
N ALA A 177 -24.52 25.51 -10.78
CA ALA A 177 -23.67 25.62 -11.98
C ALA A 177 -23.97 24.44 -12.93
N LEU A 178 -25.15 24.47 -13.55
CA LEU A 178 -25.39 23.77 -14.80
C LEU A 178 -24.78 24.57 -15.95
N ALA A 179 -24.30 23.82 -16.95
CA ALA A 179 -23.88 24.24 -18.29
C ALA A 179 -22.55 24.98 -18.40
N TYR A 180 -21.54 24.33 -18.97
CA TYR A 180 -20.83 24.84 -20.14
C TYR A 180 -20.05 23.70 -20.85
N ASP A 181 -20.50 23.47 -22.09
CA ASP A 181 -19.79 22.98 -23.28
C ASP A 181 -19.15 21.59 -23.34
N ALA A 182 -19.95 20.69 -23.92
CA ALA A 182 -19.52 19.73 -24.91
C ALA A 182 -19.22 20.43 -26.27
N ALA A 183 -17.94 20.58 -26.59
CA ALA A 183 -17.38 20.70 -27.95
C ALA A 183 -15.86 20.55 -27.74
N VAL A 184 -15.13 19.59 -28.31
CA VAL A 184 -14.86 19.41 -29.73
C VAL A 184 -14.32 17.99 -29.91
N ALA A 185 -15.02 17.19 -30.71
CA ALA A 185 -14.39 16.10 -31.44
C ALA A 185 -14.07 16.62 -32.86
N VAL A 186 -13.07 16.00 -33.48
CA VAL A 186 -12.66 16.14 -34.89
C VAL A 186 -11.61 17.22 -35.19
N HIS A 187 -10.34 16.84 -35.13
CA HIS A 187 -9.46 17.07 -36.28
C HIS A 187 -8.46 15.93 -36.46
N ALA A 188 -8.49 15.39 -37.67
CA ALA A 188 -7.68 14.31 -38.18
C ALA A 188 -6.21 14.72 -38.39
N ALA A 189 -5.35 13.72 -38.26
CA ALA A 189 -4.11 13.46 -38.99
C ALA A 189 -3.57 14.57 -39.93
N SER A 190 -2.39 15.09 -39.59
CA SER A 190 -1.34 15.42 -40.54
C SER A 190 0.04 15.31 -39.87
N ARG A 191 0.96 14.65 -40.58
CA ARG A 191 2.41 14.55 -40.36
C ARG A 191 3.05 15.88 -39.94
N ASP A 192 4.08 15.81 -39.09
CA ASP A 192 5.43 16.26 -39.45
C ASP A 192 6.47 15.64 -38.51
N GLU A 193 7.56 15.16 -39.11
CA GLU A 193 8.74 14.64 -38.41
C GLU A 193 9.46 15.81 -37.74
N ALA A 194 9.38 15.88 -36.40
CA ALA A 194 10.16 16.83 -35.61
C ALA A 194 11.54 16.25 -35.30
N SER A 195 12.54 16.99 -35.78
CA SER A 195 13.98 16.81 -35.56
C SER A 195 14.35 16.77 -34.07
N ASP A 196 15.28 15.88 -33.72
CA ASP A 196 15.81 15.65 -32.36
C ASP A 196 16.68 16.80 -31.79
N ASP A 197 16.86 17.92 -32.51
CA ASP A 197 17.80 18.99 -32.12
C ASP A 197 17.18 20.09 -31.22
N GLU A 198 15.86 20.14 -31.04
CA GLU A 198 15.21 21.26 -30.31
C GLU A 198 14.91 20.96 -28.82
N ALA A 199 15.16 19.73 -28.35
CA ALA A 199 14.91 19.33 -26.96
C ALA A 199 16.03 19.75 -25.97
N ILE A 200 17.20 20.16 -26.47
CA ILE A 200 18.36 20.51 -25.60
C ILE A 200 18.28 21.98 -25.16
N ASP A 201 17.66 22.86 -25.94
CA ASP A 201 17.66 24.31 -25.66
C ASP A 201 16.63 24.73 -24.58
N GLY A 202 15.66 23.85 -24.29
CA GLY A 202 14.64 24.07 -23.25
C GLY A 202 15.13 23.86 -21.82
N LEU A 203 16.24 23.14 -21.60
CA LEU A 203 16.75 22.79 -20.26
C LEU A 203 17.71 23.85 -19.69
N HIS A 204 18.29 24.70 -20.54
CA HIS A 204 19.24 25.74 -20.11
C HIS A 204 18.57 26.99 -19.51
N ARG A 205 17.26 27.22 -19.75
CA ARG A 205 16.54 28.39 -19.22
C ARG A 205 16.02 28.25 -17.79
N THR A 206 15.84 27.03 -17.29
CA THR A 206 15.15 26.80 -16.00
C THR A 206 16.06 26.67 -14.80
N LEU A 207 17.37 26.47 -14.97
CA LEU A 207 18.29 26.25 -13.84
C LEU A 207 19.27 27.39 -13.55
N GLY A 208 19.33 28.45 -14.36
CA GLY A 208 20.01 29.71 -14.00
C GLY A 208 21.45 29.59 -13.49
N ILE A 209 22.15 28.48 -13.78
CA ILE A 209 23.49 28.17 -13.31
C ILE A 209 24.21 27.43 -14.43
N CYS A 210 25.12 28.14 -15.11
CA CYS A 210 26.07 27.56 -16.05
C CYS A 210 27.12 26.75 -15.27
N ALA A 211 26.80 25.50 -14.92
CA ALA A 211 27.73 24.60 -14.22
C ALA A 211 29.04 24.36 -15.00
N VAL A 212 29.02 24.57 -16.32
CA VAL A 212 30.18 24.43 -17.21
C VAL A 212 31.15 25.61 -17.09
N GLU A 213 30.64 26.85 -16.97
CA GLU A 213 31.50 28.03 -16.81
C GLU A 213 32.21 28.03 -15.44
N GLU A 214 31.52 27.59 -14.38
CA GLU A 214 32.11 27.53 -13.05
C GLU A 214 33.19 26.43 -12.93
N THR A 215 33.03 25.32 -13.66
CA THR A 215 34.06 24.27 -13.73
C THR A 215 35.25 24.67 -14.60
N MET A 216 35.04 25.39 -15.71
CA MET A 216 36.13 25.92 -16.53
C MET A 216 36.94 26.99 -15.77
N ALA A 217 36.27 27.90 -15.06
CA ALA A 217 36.92 28.89 -14.21
C ALA A 217 37.74 28.25 -13.08
N ARG A 218 37.28 27.14 -12.47
CA ARG A 218 38.05 26.38 -11.47
C ARG A 218 39.23 25.60 -12.06
N ALA A 219 39.14 25.21 -13.34
CA ALA A 219 40.20 24.50 -14.04
C ALA A 219 41.29 25.43 -14.62
N GLY A 220 41.06 26.75 -14.62
CA GLY A 220 41.99 27.73 -15.18
C GLY A 220 42.08 27.67 -16.72
N LEU A 221 40.99 27.25 -17.36
CA LEU A 221 40.82 27.17 -18.82
C LEU A 221 40.04 28.38 -19.35
#